data_AF-A0A2J8TTI9-F1
#
_entry.id   AF-A0A2J8TTI9-F1
#
_cell.length_a   1.000
_cell.length_b   1.000
_cell.length_c   1.000
_cell.angle_alpha   90.00
_cell.angle_beta   90.00
_cell.angle_gamma   90.00
#
_symmetry.space_group_name_H-M   'P 1'
#
loop_
_entity.id
_entity.type
_entity.pdbx_description
1 polymer ?
#
loop_
_entity_poly.entity_id
_entity_poly.type
_entity_poly.pdbx_seq_one_letter_code
_entity_poly.pdbx_strand_id
1 'polypeptide(L)'
;MCFSFIMPPAMADILDIWAVDSQIASDGSILVDFLLPTGIYIQLEVPREATISYIKQMLWKQVHNYPMFNLLMDIDSYMFACVNQTAVYEELEDETRRLCDVRPFLPVLKLVTRSCDPGEKLDSKIGVLIGKGLHEFDSLKDPEVNEFRRKMRKFSEEKILSLVGLSWMDWLKQTYPPEHEPSIPENLEDKLYGGKLIVAVHFENCQDVFSFQVSPNMNPIKVNELAIQKRLTIHGKEDEVSPYDYVLQVSGRVEYVFGDHPLIQFQ
;
A
#
# COMPACT_ATOMS: atom_id res chain seq x y z
N MET A 1 -24.13 52.60 -15.44
CA MET A 1 -22.98 52.85 -14.55
C MET A 1 -22.65 51.54 -13.87
N CYS A 2 -21.63 50.82 -14.34
CA CYS A 2 -21.15 49.59 -13.69
C CYS A 2 -20.09 50.01 -12.68
N PHE A 3 -20.36 49.82 -11.39
CA PHE A 3 -19.37 49.96 -10.33
C PHE A 3 -18.50 48.71 -10.33
N SER A 4 -17.24 48.85 -10.78
CA SER A 4 -16.22 47.83 -10.58
C SER A 4 -15.83 47.82 -9.10
N PHE A 5 -16.31 46.80 -8.36
CA PHE A 5 -15.79 46.50 -7.04
C PHE A 5 -14.39 45.89 -7.21
N ILE A 6 -13.36 46.71 -6.99
CA ILE A 6 -12.00 46.22 -6.77
C ILE A 6 -11.97 45.73 -5.33
N MET A 7 -11.92 44.41 -5.13
CA MET A 7 -11.60 43.86 -3.81
C MET A 7 -10.20 44.34 -3.41
N PRO A 8 -10.00 44.86 -2.19
CA PRO A 8 -8.65 45.08 -1.68
C PRO A 8 -7.92 43.73 -1.65
N PRO A 9 -6.62 43.69 -2.01
CA PRO A 9 -5.85 42.45 -1.92
C PRO A 9 -5.94 41.91 -0.50
N ALA A 10 -6.18 40.61 -0.37
CA ALA A 10 -6.11 39.93 0.93
C ALA A 10 -4.75 40.28 1.56
N MET A 11 -4.75 40.77 2.81
CA MET A 11 -3.50 40.95 3.54
C MET A 11 -2.83 39.59 3.65
N ALA A 12 -1.77 39.38 2.87
CA ALA A 12 -0.84 38.29 3.11
C ALA A 12 -0.30 38.48 4.54
N ASP A 13 -0.23 37.39 5.29
CA ASP A 13 0.32 37.41 6.63
C ASP A 13 1.73 38.02 6.56
N ILE A 14 1.95 39.13 7.26
CA ILE A 14 3.21 39.90 7.21
C ILE A 14 4.39 39.05 7.72
N LEU A 15 4.11 37.95 8.43
CA LEU A 15 5.07 36.97 8.93
C LEU A 15 5.31 35.79 7.98
N ASP A 16 4.58 35.69 6.85
CA ASP A 16 4.79 34.60 5.89
C ASP A 16 6.07 34.84 5.07
N ILE A 17 7.19 34.35 5.59
CA ILE A 17 8.49 34.37 4.92
C ILE A 17 8.49 33.64 3.56
N TRP A 18 7.45 32.85 3.27
CA TRP A 18 7.27 32.11 2.02
C TRP A 18 6.40 32.85 1.00
N ALA A 19 5.79 33.98 1.36
CA ALA A 19 4.99 34.78 0.45
C ALA A 19 5.82 35.28 -0.74
N VAL A 20 5.15 35.49 -1.88
CA VAL A 20 5.77 35.98 -3.13
C VAL A 20 6.33 37.40 -2.96
N ASP A 21 5.75 38.17 -2.04
CA ASP A 21 6.16 39.54 -1.67
C ASP A 21 7.19 39.58 -0.53
N SER A 22 7.65 38.43 -0.05
CA SER A 22 8.76 38.35 0.91
C SER A 22 10.02 38.97 0.28
N GLN A 23 10.77 39.77 1.04
CA GLN A 23 12.01 40.41 0.56
C GLN A 23 13.12 39.40 0.19
N ILE A 24 12.83 38.11 0.29
CA ILE A 24 13.70 36.99 -0.06
C ILE A 24 13.43 36.62 -1.52
N ALA A 25 14.38 36.93 -2.40
CA ALA A 25 14.31 36.57 -3.81
C ALA A 25 14.06 35.05 -4.00
N SER A 26 13.47 34.64 -5.13
CA SER A 26 13.12 33.23 -5.40
C SER A 26 14.32 32.28 -5.39
N ASP A 27 15.52 32.81 -5.59
CA ASP A 27 16.83 32.14 -5.54
C ASP A 27 17.56 32.31 -4.19
N GLY A 28 16.91 32.90 -3.19
CA GLY A 28 17.49 33.17 -1.88
C GLY A 28 17.65 31.94 -0.99
N SER A 29 18.74 31.91 -0.24
CA SER A 29 18.89 31.01 0.91
C SER A 29 18.14 31.57 2.13
N ILE A 30 17.58 30.68 2.93
CA ILE A 30 16.87 31.00 4.17
C ILE A 30 17.68 30.44 5.33
N LEU A 31 17.80 31.20 6.41
CA LEU A 31 18.46 30.75 7.63
C LEU A 31 17.51 29.83 8.38
N VAL A 32 17.84 28.54 8.44
CA VAL A 32 17.01 27.50 9.06
C VAL A 32 17.66 26.97 10.32
N ASP A 33 16.86 26.87 11.37
CA ASP A 33 17.20 26.35 12.68
C ASP A 33 16.94 24.85 12.75
N PHE A 34 17.97 24.07 13.04
CA PHE A 34 17.91 22.63 13.19
C PHE A 34 17.98 22.24 14.66
N LEU A 35 16.95 21.53 15.12
CA LEU A 35 16.88 21.00 16.48
C LEU A 35 17.19 19.51 16.47
N LEU A 36 18.31 19.12 17.06
CA LEU A 36 18.75 17.72 17.09
C LEU A 36 18.17 16.97 18.31
N PRO A 37 18.02 15.64 18.24
CA PRO A 37 17.56 14.82 19.37
C PRO A 37 18.46 14.91 20.61
N THR A 38 19.74 15.24 20.41
CA THR A 38 20.72 15.44 21.47
C THR A 38 20.53 16.75 22.24
N GLY A 39 19.59 17.61 21.82
CA GLY A 39 19.38 18.96 22.37
C GLY A 39 20.29 20.03 21.75
N ILE A 40 21.06 19.68 20.73
CA ILE A 40 21.93 20.62 20.02
C ILE A 40 21.13 21.41 18.99
N TYR A 41 21.44 22.70 18.92
CA TYR A 41 20.90 23.64 17.96
C TYR A 41 21.98 23.98 16.92
N ILE A 42 21.62 23.88 15.64
CA ILE A 42 22.50 24.22 14.51
C ILE A 42 21.72 25.14 13.58
N GLN A 43 22.33 26.22 13.13
CA GLN A 43 21.71 27.14 12.18
C GLN A 43 22.47 27.10 10.85
N LEU A 44 21.76 26.87 9.74
CA LEU A 44 22.37 26.79 8.40
C LEU A 44 21.59 27.62 7.39
N GLU A 45 22.30 28.22 6.43
CA GLU A 45 21.68 28.78 5.24
C GLU A 45 21.30 27.66 4.28
N VAL A 46 20.01 27.60 3.96
CA VAL A 46 19.41 26.56 3.14
C VAL A 46 18.75 27.18 1.91
N PRO A 47 19.06 26.72 0.69
CA PRO A 47 18.38 27.19 -0.51
C PRO A 47 16.87 26.94 -0.42
N ARG A 48 16.06 27.94 -0.74
CA ARG A 48 14.60 27.85 -0.68
C ARG A 48 14.02 26.67 -1.49
N GLU A 49 14.63 26.36 -2.63
CA GLU A 49 14.21 25.25 -3.51
C GLU A 49 14.85 23.89 -3.18
N ALA A 50 15.70 23.83 -2.15
CA ALA A 50 16.34 22.57 -1.75
C ALA A 50 15.30 21.53 -1.33
N THR A 51 15.51 20.28 -1.76
CA THR A 51 14.72 19.15 -1.28
C THR A 51 15.07 18.82 0.17
N ILE A 52 14.11 18.31 0.92
CA ILE A 52 14.31 17.90 2.31
C ILE A 52 15.47 16.88 2.43
N SER A 53 15.62 15.97 1.47
CA SER A 53 16.74 15.02 1.41
C SER A 53 18.10 15.74 1.30
N TYR A 54 18.20 16.74 0.42
CA TYR A 54 19.44 17.51 0.26
C TYR A 54 19.76 18.31 1.52
N ILE A 55 18.76 18.91 2.16
CA ILE A 55 18.90 19.64 3.43
C ILE A 55 19.41 18.71 4.53
N LYS A 56 18.90 17.47 4.58
CA LYS A 56 19.34 16.45 5.55
C LYS A 56 20.83 16.13 5.37
N GLN A 57 21.29 15.98 4.13
CA GLN A 57 22.71 15.78 3.81
C GLN A 57 23.56 17.01 4.19
N MET A 58 23.08 18.23 3.93
CA MET A 58 23.76 19.46 4.35
C MET A 58 23.94 19.51 5.86
N LEU A 59 22.87 19.21 6.61
CA LEU A 59 22.91 19.13 8.07
C LEU A 59 23.95 18.10 8.51
N TRP A 60 23.91 16.88 7.96
CA TRP A 60 24.81 15.80 8.36
C TRP A 60 26.29 16.14 8.17
N LYS A 61 26.64 16.87 7.10
CA LYS A 61 28.02 17.36 6.90
C LYS A 61 28.48 18.28 8.04
N GLN A 62 27.56 19.02 8.66
CA GLN A 62 27.86 19.96 9.73
C GLN A 62 27.83 19.32 11.12
N VAL A 63 26.95 18.34 11.36
CA VAL A 63 26.78 17.77 12.70
C VAL A 63 28.06 17.12 13.26
N HIS A 64 28.94 16.60 12.38
CA HIS A 64 30.24 16.04 12.79
C HIS A 64 31.13 17.04 13.55
N ASN A 65 30.91 18.34 13.36
CA ASN A 65 31.66 19.40 14.03
C ASN A 65 31.08 19.78 15.40
N TYR A 66 29.93 19.21 15.79
CA TYR A 66 29.23 19.51 17.03
C TYR A 66 29.46 18.42 18.08
N PRO A 67 29.42 18.77 19.38
CA PRO A 67 29.53 17.79 20.46
C PRO A 67 28.40 16.74 20.37
N MET A 68 28.54 15.61 21.06
CA MET A 68 27.51 14.56 21.13
C MET A 68 27.06 13.98 19.76
N PHE A 69 27.78 14.25 18.67
CA PHE A 69 27.52 13.62 17.38
C PHE A 69 27.53 12.09 17.46
N ASN A 70 28.42 11.53 18.30
CA ASN A 70 28.52 10.10 18.57
C ASN A 70 27.28 9.47 19.24
N LEU A 71 26.31 10.27 19.69
CA LEU A 71 25.03 9.78 20.22
C LEU A 71 23.93 9.71 19.14
N LEU A 72 24.20 10.22 17.93
CA LEU A 72 23.27 10.14 16.80
C LEU A 72 23.41 8.80 16.08
N MET A 73 22.28 8.27 15.61
CA MET A 73 22.22 7.11 14.71
C MET A 73 22.58 7.50 13.28
N ASP A 74 22.46 6.58 12.33
CA ASP A 74 22.63 6.89 10.90
C ASP A 74 21.62 7.91 10.39
N ILE A 75 22.01 8.69 9.38
CA ILE A 75 21.19 9.75 8.74
C ILE A 75 19.81 9.25 8.29
N ASP A 76 19.71 7.99 7.88
CA ASP A 76 18.47 7.37 7.38
C ASP A 76 17.51 6.96 8.50
N SER A 77 18.00 6.91 9.74
CA SER A 77 17.19 6.63 10.93
C SER A 77 16.41 7.86 11.41
N TYR A 78 16.55 9.00 10.72
CA TYR A 78 15.91 10.25 11.06
C TYR A 78 15.11 10.83 9.89
N MET A 79 14.09 11.59 10.24
CA MET A 79 13.33 12.48 9.36
C MET A 79 13.19 13.85 10.01
N PHE A 80 12.80 14.85 9.22
CA PHE A 80 12.49 16.18 9.77
C PHE A 80 11.02 16.28 10.17
N ALA A 81 10.75 17.08 11.18
CA ALA A 81 9.42 17.50 11.56
C ALA A 81 9.39 19.02 11.72
N CYS A 82 8.25 19.62 11.44
CA CYS A 82 8.05 21.06 11.59
C CYS A 82 6.61 21.37 11.97
N VAL A 83 6.35 22.63 12.31
CA VAL A 83 4.99 23.15 12.40
C VAL A 83 4.70 23.86 11.09
N ASN A 84 3.65 23.47 10.39
CA ASN A 84 3.27 24.10 9.12
C ASN A 84 2.44 25.38 9.34
N GLN A 85 2.14 26.12 8.28
CA GLN A 85 1.35 27.37 8.33
C GLN A 85 -0.04 27.21 8.97
N THR A 86 -0.57 25.99 9.05
CA THR A 86 -1.86 25.70 9.71
C THR A 86 -1.74 25.41 11.21
N ALA A 87 -0.55 25.64 11.81
CA ALA A 87 -0.23 25.33 13.20
C ALA A 87 -0.34 23.84 13.56
N VAL A 88 -0.16 22.96 12.58
CA VAL A 88 -0.16 21.51 12.76
C VAL A 88 1.28 20.99 12.75
N TYR A 89 1.58 20.07 13.66
CA TYR A 89 2.85 19.33 13.67
C TYR A 89 2.85 18.32 12.52
N GLU A 90 3.85 18.41 11.65
CA GLU A 90 3.98 17.61 10.44
C GLU A 90 5.35 16.94 10.38
N GLU A 91 5.35 15.63 10.16
CA GLU A 91 6.56 14.84 9.93
C GLU A 91 6.78 14.66 8.43
N LEU A 92 7.96 15.05 7.95
CA LEU A 92 8.30 15.13 6.54
C LEU A 92 8.86 13.79 6.07
N GLU A 93 7.98 12.80 5.87
CA GLU A 93 8.36 11.49 5.35
C GLU A 93 8.84 11.51 3.90
N ASP A 94 8.18 12.34 3.07
CA ASP A 94 8.55 12.53 1.68
C ASP A 94 9.70 13.54 1.56
N GLU A 95 10.91 13.00 1.53
CA GLU A 95 12.13 13.80 1.43
C GLU A 95 12.35 14.44 0.04
N THR A 96 11.50 14.14 -0.95
CA THR A 96 11.58 14.72 -2.30
C THR A 96 10.98 16.12 -2.38
N ARG A 97 10.12 16.48 -1.41
CA ARG A 97 9.51 17.82 -1.31
C ARG A 97 10.56 18.90 -1.14
N ARG A 98 10.30 20.10 -1.66
CA ARG A 98 11.16 21.28 -1.48
C ARG A 98 10.76 22.04 -0.22
N LEU A 99 11.71 22.73 0.39
CA LEU A 99 11.46 23.54 1.59
C LEU A 99 10.37 24.60 1.36
N CYS A 100 10.36 25.25 0.18
CA CYS A 100 9.34 26.22 -0.22
C CYS A 100 7.93 25.64 -0.43
N ASP A 101 7.81 24.33 -0.59
CA ASP A 101 6.54 23.62 -0.74
C ASP A 101 6.04 23.14 0.63
N VAL A 102 6.96 22.85 1.56
CA VAL A 102 6.63 22.51 2.96
C VAL A 102 6.11 23.74 3.72
N ARG A 103 6.73 24.91 3.50
CA ARG A 103 6.39 26.18 4.17
C ARG A 103 6.21 26.03 5.69
N PRO A 104 7.27 25.69 6.43
CA PRO A 104 7.23 25.74 7.90
C PRO A 104 6.76 27.11 8.41
N PHE A 105 5.91 27.15 9.43
CA PHE A 105 5.42 28.39 10.06
C PHE A 105 6.58 29.26 10.58
N LEU A 106 7.61 28.62 11.13
CA LEU A 106 8.92 29.22 11.41
C LEU A 106 9.98 28.41 10.67
N PRO A 107 11.13 29.01 10.28
CA PRO A 107 12.23 28.30 9.61
C PRO A 107 12.97 27.39 10.59
N VAL A 108 12.26 26.45 11.21
CA VAL A 108 12.73 25.53 12.23
C VAL A 108 12.39 24.12 11.78
N LEU A 109 13.41 23.27 11.65
CA LEU A 109 13.27 21.84 11.35
C LEU A 109 13.81 21.04 12.54
N LYS A 110 12.94 20.26 13.16
CA LYS A 110 13.32 19.33 14.22
C LYS A 110 13.68 17.99 13.61
N LEU A 111 14.86 17.47 13.93
CA LEU A 111 15.24 16.12 13.55
C LEU A 111 14.62 15.13 14.55
N VAL A 112 13.80 14.21 14.06
CA VAL A 112 13.10 13.19 14.84
C VAL A 112 13.46 11.80 14.33
N THR A 113 13.48 10.82 15.22
CA THR A 113 13.70 9.42 14.82
C THR A 113 12.58 8.98 13.91
N ARG A 114 12.91 8.37 12.78
CA ARG A 114 11.92 7.75 11.91
C ARG A 114 11.26 6.62 12.69
N SER A 115 9.98 6.74 12.98
CA SER A 115 9.20 5.60 13.45
C SER A 115 9.08 4.63 12.27
N CYS A 116 10.02 3.70 12.20
CA CYS A 116 9.84 2.52 11.37
C CYS A 116 8.89 1.53 12.06
N ASP A 117 7.87 1.99 12.81
CA ASP A 117 6.84 1.09 13.28
C ASP A 117 6.04 0.63 12.06
N PRO A 118 6.11 -0.66 11.69
CA PRO A 118 5.26 -1.18 10.63
C PRO A 118 3.77 -0.94 10.92
N GLY A 119 3.40 -0.79 12.20
CA GLY A 119 2.08 -0.38 12.66
C GLY A 119 1.65 0.98 12.11
N GLU A 120 2.43 2.04 12.34
CA GLU A 120 2.09 3.40 11.88
C GLU A 120 1.99 3.51 10.34
N LYS A 121 2.84 2.79 9.60
CA LYS A 121 2.73 2.70 8.13
C LYS A 121 1.46 1.99 7.68
N LEU A 122 1.02 0.97 8.41
CA LEU A 122 -0.23 0.27 8.13
C LEU A 122 -1.43 1.17 8.48
N ASP A 123 -1.37 1.87 9.61
CA ASP A 123 -2.41 2.78 10.08
C ASP A 123 -2.65 3.93 9.09
N SER A 124 -1.59 4.48 8.49
CA SER A 124 -1.67 5.45 7.41
C SER A 124 -2.40 4.88 6.18
N LYS A 125 -2.03 3.67 5.72
CA LYS A 125 -2.69 3.00 4.57
C LYS A 125 -4.16 2.71 4.85
N ILE A 126 -4.49 2.21 6.05
CA ILE A 126 -5.87 1.98 6.47
C ILE A 126 -6.64 3.30 6.48
N GLY A 127 -6.04 4.36 7.01
CA GLY A 127 -6.67 5.68 7.07
C GLY A 127 -6.98 6.24 5.69
N VAL A 128 -6.11 6.05 4.70
CA VAL A 128 -6.35 6.41 3.30
C VAL A 128 -7.53 5.62 2.72
N LEU A 129 -7.59 4.30 2.95
CA LEU A 129 -8.66 3.45 2.42
C LEU A 129 -10.05 3.78 3.02
N ILE A 130 -10.08 4.15 4.29
CA ILE A 130 -11.32 4.50 5.02
C ILE A 130 -11.65 5.99 4.83
N GLY A 131 -10.69 6.82 4.39
CA GLY A 131 -10.83 8.26 4.26
C GLY A 131 -10.83 9.02 5.59
N LYS A 132 -10.27 8.43 6.65
CA LYS A 132 -10.19 9.00 8.01
C LYS A 132 -8.91 8.60 8.73
N GLY A 133 -8.29 9.52 9.44
CA GLY A 133 -7.08 9.22 10.23
C GLY A 133 -7.41 8.33 11.43
N LEU A 134 -6.60 7.29 11.69
CA LEU A 134 -6.89 6.38 12.81
C LEU A 134 -6.81 7.05 14.19
N HIS A 135 -5.96 8.07 14.32
CA HIS A 135 -5.85 8.91 15.53
C HIS A 135 -7.16 9.62 15.90
N GLU A 136 -8.05 9.87 14.93
CA GLU A 136 -9.38 10.42 15.19
C GLU A 136 -10.22 9.45 16.04
N PHE A 137 -10.14 8.14 15.75
CA PHE A 137 -10.85 7.12 16.52
C PHE A 137 -10.25 6.93 17.92
N ASP A 138 -8.95 7.11 18.07
CA ASP A 138 -8.29 7.05 19.38
C ASP A 138 -8.65 8.25 20.27
N SER A 139 -8.98 9.38 19.64
CA SER A 139 -9.44 10.59 20.31
C SER A 139 -10.89 10.48 20.79
N LEU A 140 -11.69 9.56 20.23
CA LEU A 140 -13.05 9.27 20.69
C LEU A 140 -12.98 8.53 22.03
N LYS A 141 -13.10 9.28 23.13
CA LYS A 141 -13.15 8.75 24.51
C LYS A 141 -14.46 8.02 24.84
N ASP A 142 -15.17 7.54 23.82
CA ASP A 142 -16.44 6.83 23.96
C ASP A 142 -16.17 5.35 24.33
N PRO A 143 -16.76 4.83 25.41
CA PRO A 143 -16.51 3.45 25.86
C PRO A 143 -17.09 2.40 24.92
N GLU A 144 -18.23 2.66 24.27
CA GLU A 144 -18.89 1.74 23.33
C GLU A 144 -18.05 1.57 22.06
N VAL A 145 -17.54 2.69 21.51
CA VAL A 145 -16.65 2.67 20.34
C VAL A 145 -15.38 1.87 20.63
N ASN A 146 -14.78 2.09 21.80
CA ASN A 146 -13.55 1.39 22.19
C ASN A 146 -13.79 -0.11 22.46
N GLU A 147 -14.94 -0.48 23.02
CA GLU A 147 -15.32 -1.88 23.19
C GLU A 147 -15.53 -2.57 21.84
N PHE A 148 -16.25 -1.93 20.92
CA PHE A 148 -16.46 -2.44 19.57
C PHE A 148 -15.12 -2.70 18.84
N ARG A 149 -14.21 -1.72 18.86
CA ARG A 149 -12.87 -1.85 18.25
C ARG A 149 -12.09 -3.04 18.84
N ARG A 150 -12.14 -3.23 20.15
CA ARG A 150 -11.49 -4.37 20.83
C ARG A 150 -12.10 -5.70 20.43
N LYS A 151 -13.44 -5.78 20.38
CA LYS A 151 -14.17 -7.00 20.01
C LYS A 151 -13.89 -7.40 18.56
N MET A 152 -13.87 -6.43 17.64
CA MET A 152 -13.60 -6.70 16.22
C MET A 152 -12.14 -7.12 15.97
N ARG A 153 -11.19 -6.55 16.72
CA ARG A 153 -9.79 -7.01 16.72
C ARG A 153 -9.72 -8.49 17.11
N LYS A 154 -10.33 -8.87 18.24
CA LYS A 154 -10.34 -10.26 18.72
C LYS A 154 -10.96 -11.22 17.70
N PHE A 155 -12.10 -10.85 17.11
CA PHE A 155 -12.73 -11.64 16.05
C PHE A 155 -11.79 -11.85 14.85
N SER A 156 -11.08 -10.80 14.44
CA SER A 156 -10.13 -10.87 13.32
C SER A 156 -8.92 -11.76 13.66
N GLU A 157 -8.39 -11.66 14.88
CA GLU A 157 -7.32 -12.53 15.39
C GLU A 157 -7.75 -13.99 15.42
N GLU A 158 -8.94 -14.28 15.95
CA GLU A 158 -9.52 -15.64 15.96
C GLU A 158 -9.68 -16.19 14.53
N LYS A 159 -10.10 -15.36 13.57
CA LYS A 159 -10.20 -15.76 12.16
C LYS A 159 -8.83 -16.05 11.54
N ILE A 160 -7.83 -15.20 11.76
CA ILE A 160 -6.46 -15.45 11.26
C ILE A 160 -5.90 -16.73 11.87
N LEU A 161 -6.06 -16.93 13.18
CA LEU A 161 -5.61 -18.14 13.87
C LEU A 161 -6.28 -19.40 13.31
N SER A 162 -7.54 -19.33 12.88
CA SER A 162 -8.23 -20.46 12.22
C SER A 162 -7.63 -20.83 10.86
N LEU A 163 -6.88 -19.92 10.23
CA LEU A 163 -6.18 -20.15 8.96
C LEU A 163 -4.76 -20.67 9.15
N VAL A 164 -4.15 -20.44 10.33
CA VAL A 164 -2.79 -20.89 10.64
C VAL A 164 -2.78 -22.40 10.82
N GLY A 165 -1.87 -23.08 10.10
CA GLY A 165 -1.71 -24.53 10.17
C GLY A 165 -2.69 -25.34 9.30
N LEU A 166 -3.55 -24.67 8.53
CA LEU A 166 -4.33 -25.34 7.49
C LEU A 166 -3.41 -25.85 6.37
N SER A 167 -3.86 -26.91 5.69
CA SER A 167 -3.29 -27.24 4.39
C SER A 167 -3.55 -26.08 3.42
N TRP A 168 -2.70 -25.92 2.40
CA TRP A 168 -2.90 -24.83 1.43
C TRP A 168 -4.24 -24.96 0.68
N MET A 169 -4.74 -26.18 0.48
CA MET A 169 -6.08 -26.44 -0.09
C MET A 169 -7.21 -26.02 0.86
N ASP A 170 -7.11 -26.32 2.15
CA ASP A 170 -8.11 -25.88 3.13
C ASP A 170 -8.09 -24.37 3.32
N TRP A 171 -6.90 -23.76 3.28
CA TRP A 171 -6.73 -22.32 3.28
C TRP A 171 -7.38 -21.68 2.06
N LEU A 172 -7.15 -22.24 0.86
CA LEU A 172 -7.77 -21.78 -0.39
C LEU A 172 -9.30 -21.89 -0.30
N LYS A 173 -9.82 -23.02 0.18
CA LYS A 173 -11.26 -23.25 0.35
C LYS A 173 -11.93 -22.25 1.28
N GLN A 174 -11.25 -21.83 2.35
CA GLN A 174 -11.79 -20.82 3.27
C GLN A 174 -11.67 -19.38 2.75
N THR A 175 -10.66 -19.09 1.93
CA THR A 175 -10.37 -17.74 1.45
C THR A 175 -11.11 -17.42 0.16
N TYR A 176 -11.19 -18.40 -0.75
CA TYR A 176 -11.83 -18.31 -2.06
C TYR A 176 -12.70 -19.55 -2.27
N PRO A 177 -13.85 -19.65 -1.56
CA PRO A 177 -14.77 -20.77 -1.76
C PRO A 177 -15.26 -20.77 -3.21
N PRO A 178 -15.29 -21.93 -3.90
CA PRO A 178 -15.79 -21.96 -5.26
C PRO A 178 -17.30 -21.70 -5.28
N GLU A 179 -17.73 -20.85 -6.20
CA GLU A 179 -19.15 -20.58 -6.45
C GLU A 179 -19.73 -21.69 -7.31
N HIS A 180 -20.77 -22.37 -6.79
CA HIS A 180 -21.40 -23.49 -7.45
C HIS A 180 -22.88 -23.21 -7.70
N GLU A 181 -23.34 -23.46 -8.92
CA GLU A 181 -24.75 -23.51 -9.25
C GLU A 181 -25.33 -24.88 -8.87
N PRO A 182 -26.36 -24.95 -8.01
CA PRO A 182 -26.93 -26.21 -7.53
C PRO A 182 -27.64 -27.02 -8.64
N SER A 183 -28.02 -26.37 -9.73
CA SER A 183 -28.68 -26.99 -10.89
C SER A 183 -28.10 -26.46 -12.19
N ILE A 184 -27.78 -27.35 -13.12
CA ILE A 184 -27.35 -26.99 -14.47
C ILE A 184 -28.54 -26.29 -15.16
N PRO A 185 -28.39 -25.05 -15.67
CA PRO A 185 -29.48 -24.36 -16.34
C PRO A 185 -30.01 -25.18 -17.52
N GLU A 186 -31.34 -25.29 -17.65
CA GLU A 186 -32.04 -26.16 -18.62
C GLU A 186 -31.71 -25.88 -20.12
N ASN A 187 -30.88 -24.88 -20.43
CA ASN A 187 -30.46 -24.52 -21.78
C ASN A 187 -28.93 -24.53 -21.98
N LEU A 188 -28.16 -25.00 -20.98
CA LEU A 188 -26.70 -25.00 -21.07
C LEU A 188 -26.18 -26.19 -21.88
N GLU A 189 -26.83 -27.35 -21.76
CA GLU A 189 -26.47 -28.57 -22.51
C GLU A 189 -26.61 -28.37 -24.02
N ASP A 190 -27.65 -27.66 -24.47
CA ASP A 190 -27.90 -27.32 -25.88
C ASP A 190 -26.86 -26.35 -26.46
N LYS A 191 -26.16 -25.61 -25.61
CA LYS A 191 -25.09 -24.67 -26.02
C LYS A 191 -23.72 -25.33 -26.09
N LEU A 192 -23.57 -26.58 -25.65
CA LEU A 192 -22.30 -27.29 -25.68
C LEU A 192 -21.94 -27.70 -27.10
N TYR A 193 -20.72 -27.40 -27.52
CA TYR A 193 -20.23 -27.73 -28.86
C TYR A 193 -19.98 -29.25 -28.97
N GLY A 194 -21.00 -29.97 -29.46
CA GLY A 194 -20.99 -31.43 -29.53
C GLY A 194 -21.04 -32.10 -28.15
N GLY A 195 -21.72 -31.48 -27.17
CA GLY A 195 -21.86 -32.01 -25.81
C GLY A 195 -20.59 -31.96 -24.96
N LYS A 196 -19.59 -31.16 -25.37
CA LYS A 196 -18.31 -31.01 -24.66
C LYS A 196 -18.00 -29.54 -24.37
N LEU A 197 -17.20 -29.32 -23.33
CA LEU A 197 -16.62 -28.02 -22.99
C LEU A 197 -15.27 -27.85 -23.66
N ILE A 198 -14.98 -26.65 -24.15
CA ILE A 198 -13.65 -26.27 -24.61
C ILE A 198 -13.00 -25.46 -23.49
N VAL A 199 -11.96 -26.01 -22.88
CA VAL A 199 -11.22 -25.36 -21.79
C VAL A 199 -9.84 -24.98 -22.32
N ALA A 200 -9.50 -23.70 -22.24
CA ALA A 200 -8.17 -23.19 -22.56
C ALA A 200 -7.39 -22.97 -21.27
N VAL A 201 -6.29 -23.70 -21.09
CA VAL A 201 -5.41 -23.60 -19.93
C VAL A 201 -4.13 -22.90 -20.33
N HIS A 202 -3.69 -21.95 -19.52
CA HIS A 202 -2.40 -21.28 -19.65
C HIS A 202 -1.59 -21.52 -18.37
N PHE A 203 -0.28 -21.68 -18.50
CA PHE A 203 0.63 -21.71 -17.36
C PHE A 203 1.31 -20.35 -17.26
N GLU A 204 1.45 -19.80 -16.06
CA GLU A 204 2.01 -18.44 -15.85
C GLU A 204 3.41 -18.26 -16.47
N ASN A 205 4.22 -19.32 -16.48
CA ASN A 205 5.58 -19.32 -17.03
C ASN A 205 5.68 -19.80 -18.48
N CYS A 206 4.56 -20.03 -19.17
CA CYS A 206 4.55 -20.49 -20.56
C CYS A 206 3.70 -19.55 -21.43
N GLN A 207 4.21 -19.18 -22.60
CA GLN A 207 3.45 -18.41 -23.58
C GLN A 207 2.37 -19.24 -24.29
N ASP A 208 2.45 -20.57 -24.18
CA ASP A 208 1.54 -21.50 -24.84
C ASP A 208 0.20 -21.60 -24.12
N VAL A 209 -0.88 -21.56 -24.92
CA VAL A 209 -2.25 -21.82 -24.45
C VAL A 209 -2.66 -23.20 -24.94
N PHE A 210 -3.05 -24.05 -24.01
CA PHE A 210 -3.49 -25.41 -24.30
C PHE A 210 -5.01 -25.50 -24.28
N SER A 211 -5.61 -25.69 -25.45
CA SER A 211 -7.04 -25.99 -25.56
C SER A 211 -7.30 -27.50 -25.42
N PHE A 212 -8.33 -27.83 -24.64
CA PHE A 212 -8.82 -29.18 -24.39
C PHE A 212 -10.32 -29.26 -24.63
N GLN A 213 -10.77 -30.35 -25.22
CA GLN A 213 -12.20 -30.65 -25.34
C GLN A 213 -12.57 -31.70 -24.28
N VAL A 214 -13.21 -31.27 -23.20
CA VAL A 214 -13.47 -32.08 -22.00
C VAL A 214 -14.97 -32.32 -21.78
N SER A 215 -15.30 -33.33 -20.98
CA SER A 215 -16.68 -33.57 -20.56
C SER A 215 -17.16 -32.46 -19.60
N PRO A 216 -18.41 -31.98 -19.70
CA PRO A 216 -18.97 -31.05 -18.72
C PRO A 216 -18.97 -31.60 -17.29
N ASN A 217 -19.05 -32.93 -17.15
CA ASN A 217 -19.05 -33.63 -15.88
C ASN A 217 -17.65 -34.05 -15.39
N MET A 218 -16.60 -33.53 -16.01
CA MET A 218 -15.22 -33.79 -15.57
C MET A 218 -14.92 -33.03 -14.27
N ASN A 219 -14.08 -33.60 -13.41
CA ASN A 219 -13.59 -32.91 -12.20
C ASN A 219 -12.36 -32.05 -12.53
N PRO A 220 -12.17 -30.92 -11.83
CA PRO A 220 -11.02 -30.02 -12.03
C PRO A 220 -9.66 -30.73 -12.01
N ILE A 221 -9.46 -31.70 -11.11
CA ILE A 221 -8.20 -32.43 -10.99
C ILE A 221 -7.80 -33.16 -12.28
N LYS A 222 -8.78 -33.66 -13.04
CA LYS A 222 -8.53 -34.33 -14.33
C LYS A 222 -8.10 -33.34 -15.41
N VAL A 223 -8.54 -32.09 -15.32
CA VAL A 223 -8.06 -31.02 -16.21
C VAL A 223 -6.61 -30.69 -15.88
N ASN A 224 -6.23 -30.64 -14.59
CA ASN A 224 -4.83 -30.49 -14.19
C ASN A 224 -3.95 -31.61 -14.77
N GLU A 225 -4.39 -32.86 -14.65
CA GLU A 225 -3.70 -34.03 -15.23
C GLU A 225 -3.47 -33.85 -16.75
N LEU A 226 -4.51 -33.47 -17.49
CA LEU A 226 -4.42 -33.24 -18.95
C LEU A 226 -3.48 -32.08 -19.29
N ALA A 227 -3.54 -30.97 -18.53
CA ALA A 227 -2.71 -29.80 -18.71
C ALA A 227 -1.22 -30.13 -18.48
N ILE A 228 -0.91 -30.81 -17.38
CA ILE A 228 0.45 -31.22 -17.03
C ILE A 228 0.98 -32.23 -18.05
N GLN A 229 0.20 -33.25 -18.43
CA GLN A 229 0.62 -34.22 -19.44
C GLN A 229 0.94 -33.55 -20.78
N LYS A 230 0.12 -32.60 -21.22
CA LYS A 230 0.35 -31.86 -22.48
C LYS A 230 1.59 -30.98 -22.39
N ARG A 231 1.79 -30.29 -21.26
CA ARG A 231 3.01 -29.49 -21.00
C ARG A 231 4.26 -30.37 -21.05
N LEU A 232 4.27 -31.51 -20.37
CA LEU A 232 5.40 -32.46 -20.35
C LEU A 232 5.70 -33.04 -21.74
N THR A 233 4.67 -33.23 -22.57
CA THR A 233 4.84 -33.72 -23.95
C THR A 233 5.51 -32.67 -24.84
N ILE A 234 5.25 -31.38 -24.62
CA ILE A 234 5.74 -30.28 -25.46
C ILE A 234 7.10 -29.76 -24.99
N HIS A 235 7.31 -29.61 -23.68
CA HIS A 235 8.51 -29.01 -23.10
C HIS A 235 9.50 -30.02 -22.52
N GLY A 236 9.16 -31.32 -22.52
CA GLY A 236 9.99 -32.38 -21.94
C GLY A 236 9.65 -32.66 -20.48
N LYS A 237 10.22 -33.76 -19.94
CA LYS A 237 10.00 -34.16 -18.55
C LYS A 237 10.78 -33.24 -17.60
N GLU A 238 10.07 -32.47 -16.80
CA GLU A 238 10.53 -32.02 -15.48
C GLU A 238 10.22 -33.12 -14.44
N ASP A 239 10.60 -32.90 -13.17
CA ASP A 239 10.41 -33.83 -12.04
C ASP A 239 8.97 -34.37 -11.91
N GLU A 240 8.74 -35.37 -11.04
CA GLU A 240 7.38 -35.89 -10.78
C GLU A 240 6.45 -34.78 -10.25
N VAL A 241 5.68 -34.18 -11.16
CA VAL A 241 4.72 -33.12 -10.84
C VAL A 241 3.36 -33.75 -10.49
N SER A 242 2.87 -33.49 -9.27
CA SER A 242 1.55 -33.96 -8.86
C SER A 242 0.44 -33.03 -9.39
N PRO A 243 -0.66 -33.57 -9.95
CA PRO A 243 -1.83 -32.78 -10.33
C PRO A 243 -2.45 -32.00 -9.15
N TYR A 244 -2.22 -32.49 -7.93
CA TYR A 244 -2.69 -31.85 -6.71
C TYR A 244 -1.93 -30.57 -6.40
N ASP A 245 -0.68 -30.40 -6.86
CA ASP A 245 0.11 -29.19 -6.57
C ASP A 245 -0.35 -27.95 -7.37
N TYR A 246 -1.36 -28.12 -8.23
CA TYR A 246 -1.89 -27.09 -9.12
C TYR A 246 -3.36 -26.83 -8.82
N VAL A 247 -3.76 -25.58 -9.05
CA VAL A 247 -5.16 -25.16 -9.02
C VAL A 247 -5.48 -24.41 -10.30
N LEU A 248 -6.70 -24.58 -10.81
CA LEU A 248 -7.19 -23.81 -11.95
C LEU A 248 -7.68 -22.44 -11.46
N GLN A 249 -7.19 -21.38 -12.08
CA GLN A 249 -7.69 -20.02 -11.87
C GLN A 249 -8.45 -19.56 -13.11
N VAL A 250 -9.60 -18.90 -12.92
CA VAL A 250 -10.34 -18.26 -14.01
C VAL A 250 -9.54 -17.08 -14.54
N SER A 251 -9.29 -17.06 -15.85
CA SER A 251 -8.43 -16.04 -16.46
C SER A 251 -9.01 -14.63 -16.25
N GLY A 252 -8.20 -13.74 -15.68
CA GLY A 252 -8.59 -12.35 -15.40
C GLY A 252 -9.43 -12.15 -14.13
N ARG A 253 -9.65 -13.19 -13.33
CA ARG A 253 -10.40 -13.12 -12.06
C ARG A 253 -9.64 -13.81 -10.93
N VAL A 254 -9.92 -13.43 -9.69
CA VAL A 254 -9.40 -14.11 -8.48
C VAL A 254 -10.42 -15.17 -8.04
N GLU A 255 -10.76 -16.05 -8.98
CA GLU A 255 -11.72 -17.15 -8.83
C GLU A 255 -11.00 -18.45 -9.16
N TYR A 256 -11.22 -19.49 -8.37
CA TYR A 256 -10.50 -20.76 -8.48
C TYR A 256 -11.46 -21.92 -8.65
N VAL A 257 -11.08 -22.88 -9.50
CA VAL A 257 -11.87 -24.07 -9.84
C VAL A 257 -11.17 -25.30 -9.27
N PHE A 258 -11.73 -25.85 -8.20
CA PHE A 258 -11.17 -26.99 -7.46
C PHE A 258 -12.25 -27.77 -6.71
N GLY A 259 -11.88 -28.94 -6.18
CA GLY A 259 -12.79 -29.86 -5.48
C GLY A 259 -13.36 -30.96 -6.38
N ASP A 260 -14.43 -31.59 -5.91
CA ASP A 260 -15.00 -32.81 -6.53
C ASP A 260 -16.26 -32.53 -7.37
N HIS A 261 -16.55 -31.26 -7.62
CA HIS A 261 -17.71 -30.84 -8.41
C HIS A 261 -17.42 -30.90 -9.92
N PRO A 262 -18.41 -31.26 -10.74
CA PRO A 262 -18.39 -31.09 -12.20
C PRO A 262 -18.02 -29.69 -12.66
N LEU A 263 -17.19 -29.58 -13.71
CA LEU A 263 -16.84 -28.29 -14.33
C LEU A 263 -18.07 -27.44 -14.71
N ILE A 264 -19.15 -28.07 -15.18
CA ILE A 264 -20.39 -27.37 -15.57
C ILE A 264 -21.13 -26.69 -14.41
N GLN A 265 -20.79 -27.00 -13.16
CA GLN A 265 -21.40 -26.41 -11.98
C GLN A 265 -20.68 -25.15 -11.48
N PHE A 266 -19.49 -24.85 -12.00
CA PHE A 266 -18.77 -23.62 -11.64
C PHE A 266 -19.30 -22.44 -12.47
N GLN A 267 -19.49 -21.30 -11.81
CA GLN A 267 -20.05 -20.08 -12.41
C GLN A 267 -19.05 -19.27 -13.25
#